data_AF-A0A365N445-F1
#
_entry.id   AF-A0A365N445-F1
#
_cell.length_a   1.000
_cell.length_b   1.000
_cell.length_c   1.000
_cell.angle_alpha   90.00
_cell.angle_beta   90.00
_cell.angle_gamma   90.00
#
_symmetry.space_group_name_H-M   'P 1'
#
loop_
_entity.id
_entity.type
_entity.pdbx_description
1 polymer ?
#
loop_
_entity_poly.entity_id
_entity_poly.type
_entity_poly.pdbx_seq_one_letter_code
_entity_poly.pdbx_strand_id
1 'polypeptide(L)'
;MSFGYGVGDVIAILGLFERIAIELRNYKDAPTQFQQLRTELDLLRGTLKRVLSLEPEGDAERETLEQIRAIVIYCVQPLQSMADKMRSKESSLGHFRTTRSLGSIGTRLHSSMIDQSDIEELRKILLSQMAAINTLLSVQSQTRLQRLVLLMKISETHQTLAIEKHTNAIAGQATNILNITSRTQSTIDALALQASVQAEIH
;
A
#
# COMPACT_ATOMS: atom_id res chain seq x y z
N MET A 1 8.49 11.25 17.27
CA MET A 1 9.93 11.02 17.54
C MET A 1 10.60 10.77 16.20
N SER A 2 11.62 11.55 15.83
CA SER A 2 12.40 11.30 14.61
C SER A 2 13.40 10.21 14.93
N PHE A 3 13.15 8.99 14.44
CA PHE A 3 14.18 7.96 14.43
C PHE A 3 15.28 8.45 13.47
N GLY A 4 16.51 8.57 13.97
CA GLY A 4 17.65 9.16 13.27
C GLY A 4 18.24 8.28 12.16
N TYR A 5 17.39 7.59 11.40
CA TYR A 5 17.81 6.66 10.36
C TYR A 5 17.43 7.20 8.99
N GLY A 6 18.42 7.30 8.11
CA GLY A 6 18.27 7.92 6.80
C GLY A 6 17.80 6.94 5.74
N VAL A 7 17.29 7.49 4.63
CA VAL A 7 17.07 6.72 3.38
C VAL A 7 18.36 6.01 2.93
N GLY A 8 19.53 6.61 3.20
CA GLY A 8 20.84 6.03 2.91
C GLY A 8 21.09 4.68 3.60
N ASP A 9 20.63 4.50 4.84
CA ASP A 9 20.80 3.26 5.58
C ASP A 9 20.01 2.12 4.93
N VAL A 10 18.79 2.43 4.48
CA VAL A 10 17.94 1.45 3.78
C VAL A 10 18.54 1.07 2.43
N ILE A 11 19.14 2.03 1.70
CA ILE A 11 19.86 1.74 0.46
C ILE A 11 21.06 0.81 0.72
N ALA A 12 21.81 1.02 1.79
CA ALA A 12 22.91 0.13 2.16
C ALA A 12 22.43 -1.30 2.46
N ILE A 13 21.29 -1.44 3.15
CA ILE A 13 20.65 -2.74 3.42
C ILE A 13 20.20 -3.42 2.13
N LEU A 14 19.62 -2.67 1.19
CA LEU A 14 19.28 -3.20 -0.14
C LEU A 14 20.51 -3.72 -0.88
N GLY A 15 21.66 -3.06 -0.73
CA GLY A 15 22.94 -3.53 -1.24
C GLY A 15 23.39 -4.84 -0.60
N LEU A 16 23.20 -5.01 0.71
CA LEU A 16 23.49 -6.26 1.42
C LEU A 16 22.60 -7.41 0.95
N PHE A 17 21.29 -7.16 0.78
CA PHE A 17 20.37 -8.16 0.21
C PHE A 17 20.82 -8.63 -1.17
N GLU A 18 21.16 -7.69 -2.06
CA GLU A 18 21.61 -8.02 -3.42
C GLU A 18 22.92 -8.79 -3.43
N ARG A 19 23.87 -8.39 -2.59
CA ARG A 19 25.15 -9.07 -2.46
C ARG A 19 24.98 -10.54 -2.03
N ILE A 20 24.19 -10.77 -0.97
CA ILE A 20 23.93 -12.14 -0.49
C ILE A 20 23.18 -12.93 -1.56
N ALA A 21 22.16 -12.35 -2.20
CA ALA A 21 21.41 -13.02 -3.26
C ALA A 21 22.28 -13.42 -4.47
N ILE A 22 23.25 -12.59 -4.86
CA ILE A 22 24.22 -12.90 -5.92
C ILE A 22 25.12 -14.07 -5.50
N GLU A 23 25.62 -14.06 -4.26
CA GLU A 23 26.48 -15.12 -3.74
C GLU A 23 25.73 -16.47 -3.73
N LEU A 24 24.47 -16.45 -3.27
CA LEU A 24 23.58 -17.61 -3.30
C LEU A 24 23.27 -18.09 -4.72
N ARG A 25 23.26 -17.20 -5.72
CA ARG A 25 23.01 -17.55 -7.13
C ARG A 25 24.21 -18.25 -7.77
N ASN A 26 25.42 -17.95 -7.33
CA ASN A 26 26.64 -18.55 -7.87
C ASN A 26 26.81 -20.02 -7.43
N TYR A 27 26.01 -20.48 -6.46
CA TYR A 27 25.99 -21.86 -6.00
C TYR A 27 25.18 -22.75 -6.97
N LYS A 28 25.89 -23.61 -7.73
CA LYS A 28 25.26 -24.69 -8.52
C LYS A 28 24.84 -25.83 -7.57
N ASP A 29 23.58 -26.27 -7.62
CA ASP A 29 22.99 -27.30 -6.74
C ASP A 29 22.72 -26.88 -5.28
N ALA A 30 22.28 -25.62 -5.08
CA ALA A 30 22.03 -25.06 -3.75
C ALA A 30 21.01 -25.89 -2.97
N PRO A 31 21.32 -26.29 -1.71
CA PRO A 31 20.34 -26.92 -0.84
C PRO A 31 19.08 -26.04 -0.76
N THR A 32 17.91 -26.66 -0.66
CA THR A 32 16.59 -25.99 -0.74
C THR A 32 16.49 -24.77 0.18
N GLN A 33 17.14 -24.82 1.35
CA GLN A 33 17.14 -23.75 2.34
C GLN A 33 17.82 -22.46 1.84
N PHE A 34 18.89 -22.57 1.05
CA PHE A 34 19.55 -21.43 0.42
C PHE A 34 18.69 -20.85 -0.71
N GLN A 35 17.96 -21.70 -1.44
CA GLN A 35 17.01 -21.25 -2.47
C GLN A 35 15.82 -20.49 -1.83
N GLN A 36 15.31 -21.00 -0.72
CA GLN A 36 14.27 -20.34 0.07
C GLN A 36 14.74 -19.00 0.62
N LEU A 37 15.92 -18.96 1.26
CA LEU A 37 16.51 -17.72 1.75
C LEU A 37 16.67 -16.70 0.61
N ARG A 38 17.16 -17.12 -0.56
CA ARG A 38 17.27 -16.24 -1.73
C ARG A 38 15.92 -15.66 -2.14
N THR A 39 14.88 -16.49 -2.16
CA THR A 39 13.51 -16.05 -2.53
C THR A 39 12.98 -15.03 -1.52
N GLU A 40 13.22 -15.25 -0.23
CA GLU A 40 12.84 -14.35 0.86
C GLU A 40 13.60 -13.02 0.78
N LEU A 41 14.90 -13.05 0.48
CA LEU A 41 15.73 -11.85 0.26
C LEU A 41 15.24 -11.03 -0.95
N ASP A 42 14.96 -11.70 -2.07
CA ASP A 42 14.46 -11.04 -3.29
C ASP A 42 13.08 -10.42 -3.06
N LEU A 43 12.19 -11.11 -2.33
CA LEU A 43 10.87 -10.61 -1.99
C LEU A 43 10.93 -9.39 -1.07
N LEU A 44 11.69 -9.46 0.03
CA LEU A 44 11.83 -8.32 0.95
C LEU A 44 12.50 -7.12 0.26
N ARG A 45 13.52 -7.35 -0.56
CA ARG A 45 14.16 -6.32 -1.40
C ARG A 45 13.14 -5.66 -2.35
N GLY A 46 12.31 -6.46 -3.01
CA GLY A 46 11.27 -5.96 -3.92
C GLY A 46 10.25 -5.09 -3.20
N THR A 47 9.76 -5.56 -2.05
CA THR A 47 8.85 -4.79 -1.18
C THR A 47 9.46 -3.48 -0.76
N LEU A 48 10.73 -3.48 -0.32
CA LEU A 48 11.40 -2.27 0.14
C LEU A 48 11.67 -1.26 -0.95
N LYS A 49 12.06 -1.70 -2.15
CA LYS A 49 12.16 -0.81 -3.31
C LYS A 49 10.84 -0.13 -3.61
N ARG A 50 9.73 -0.88 -3.54
CA ARG A 50 8.39 -0.32 -3.73
C ARG A 50 8.05 0.70 -2.63
N VAL A 51 8.29 0.35 -1.37
CA VAL A 51 8.06 1.26 -0.23
C VAL A 51 8.87 2.56 -0.36
N LEU A 52 10.13 2.48 -0.78
CA LEU A 52 10.96 3.67 -1.00
C LEU A 52 10.48 4.53 -2.19
N SER A 53 9.78 3.94 -3.16
CA SER A 53 9.18 4.68 -4.28
C SER A 53 7.82 5.30 -3.97
N LEU A 54 7.23 5.00 -2.80
CA LEU A 54 5.97 5.60 -2.40
C LEU A 54 6.20 7.04 -1.93
N GLU A 55 5.50 7.98 -2.56
CA GLU A 55 5.40 9.35 -2.07
C GLU A 55 4.27 9.40 -1.02
N PRO A 56 4.56 9.78 0.23
CA PRO A 56 3.53 9.86 1.27
C PRO A 56 2.61 11.05 1.00
N GLU A 57 1.30 10.80 0.97
CA GLU A 57 0.28 11.85 0.76
C GLU A 57 -0.06 12.60 2.07
N GLY A 58 0.43 12.15 3.22
CA GLY A 58 0.24 12.82 4.50
C GLY A 58 1.06 12.25 5.65
N ASP A 59 0.95 12.88 6.83
CA ASP A 59 1.79 12.58 7.99
C ASP A 59 1.69 11.12 8.47
N ALA A 60 0.50 10.52 8.42
CA ALA A 60 0.31 9.12 8.83
C ALA A 60 1.01 8.11 7.90
N GLU A 61 1.00 8.38 6.59
CA GLU A 61 1.72 7.56 5.61
C GLU A 61 3.23 7.74 5.78
N ARG A 62 3.67 8.98 6.00
CA ARG A 62 5.07 9.30 6.30
C ARG A 62 5.54 8.58 7.56
N GLU A 63 4.75 8.58 8.63
CA GLU A 63 5.08 7.85 9.86
C GLU A 63 5.19 6.35 9.62
N THR A 64 4.28 5.78 8.83
CA THR A 64 4.32 4.35 8.46
C THR A 64 5.59 4.02 7.68
N LEU A 65 6.00 4.90 6.74
CA LEU A 65 7.27 4.75 6.03
C LEU A 65 8.46 4.79 6.99
N GLU A 66 8.50 5.73 7.94
CA GLU A 66 9.59 5.80 8.94
C GLU A 66 9.61 4.55 9.85
N GLN A 67 8.44 4.00 10.22
CA GLN A 67 8.36 2.75 10.97
C GLN A 67 8.90 1.56 10.15
N ILE A 68 8.57 1.48 8.86
CA ILE A 68 9.12 0.46 7.96
C ILE A 68 10.64 0.59 7.87
N ARG A 69 11.19 1.82 7.77
CA ARG A 69 12.64 2.03 7.77
C ARG A 69 13.27 1.54 9.06
N ALA A 70 12.69 1.85 10.21
CA ALA A 70 13.17 1.38 11.51
C ALA A 70 13.16 -0.16 11.61
N ILE A 71 12.10 -0.81 11.12
CA ILE A 71 11.98 -2.27 11.06
C ILE A 71 13.13 -2.89 10.26
N VAL A 72 13.44 -2.33 9.10
CA VAL A 72 14.43 -2.90 8.16
C VAL A 72 15.85 -2.81 8.70
N ILE A 73 16.13 -1.84 9.57
CA ILE A 73 17.43 -1.65 10.19
C ILE A 73 17.80 -2.81 11.12
N TYR A 74 16.82 -3.50 11.70
CA TYR A 74 17.07 -4.72 12.45
C TYR A 74 17.65 -5.85 11.59
N CYS A 75 17.53 -5.78 10.27
CA CYS A 75 18.17 -6.72 9.36
C CYS A 75 19.66 -6.44 9.13
N VAL A 76 20.18 -5.25 9.46
CA VAL A 76 21.58 -4.85 9.15
C VAL A 76 22.58 -5.85 9.72
N GLN A 77 22.54 -6.06 11.03
CA GLN A 77 23.49 -6.91 11.74
C GLN A 77 23.48 -8.38 11.28
N PRO A 78 22.32 -9.06 11.16
CA PRO A 78 22.30 -10.44 10.68
C PRO A 78 22.70 -10.56 9.20
N LEU A 79 22.38 -9.57 8.36
CA LEU A 79 22.83 -9.56 6.95
C LEU A 79 24.34 -9.33 6.82
N GLN A 80 24.90 -8.39 7.59
CA GLN A 80 26.34 -8.14 7.61
C GLN A 80 27.11 -9.37 8.11
N SER A 81 26.65 -9.97 9.21
CA SER A 81 27.23 -11.21 9.74
C SER A 81 27.23 -12.33 8.69
N MET A 82 26.11 -12.52 7.99
CA MET A 82 26.02 -13.51 6.91
C MET A 82 26.97 -13.17 5.75
N ALA A 83 27.02 -11.91 5.32
CA ALA A 83 27.91 -11.48 4.24
C ALA A 83 29.40 -11.62 4.61
N ASP A 84 29.77 -11.37 5.86
CA ASP A 84 31.13 -11.52 6.38
C ASP A 84 31.52 -12.99 6.53
N LYS A 85 30.58 -13.86 6.96
CA LYS A 85 30.76 -15.32 6.96
C LYS A 85 31.01 -15.86 5.55
N MET A 86 30.27 -15.36 4.56
CA MET A 86 30.48 -15.68 3.14
C MET A 86 31.85 -15.17 2.63
N ARG A 87 32.29 -13.97 3.04
CA ARG A 87 33.52 -13.33 2.54
C ARG A 87 34.82 -13.81 3.18
N SER A 88 34.84 -13.97 4.51
CA SER A 88 36.06 -14.19 5.31
C SER A 88 36.87 -15.40 4.85
N LYS A 89 36.24 -16.39 4.22
CA LYS A 89 36.88 -17.65 3.86
C LYS A 89 37.23 -17.75 2.36
N GLU A 90 36.82 -16.80 1.52
CA GLU A 90 37.37 -16.65 0.15
C GLU A 90 38.82 -16.12 0.21
N SER A 91 39.09 -15.21 1.14
CA SER A 91 40.45 -14.67 1.37
C SER A 91 41.43 -15.70 1.95
N SER A 92 40.95 -16.66 2.76
CA SER A 92 41.78 -17.76 3.28
C SER A 92 42.00 -18.89 2.27
N LEU A 93 41.32 -18.86 1.12
CA LEU A 93 41.47 -19.80 0.01
C LEU A 93 42.39 -19.26 -1.09
N GLY A 94 43.19 -18.23 -0.78
CA GLY A 94 44.04 -17.43 -1.67
C GLY A 94 45.08 -18.15 -2.52
N HIS A 95 45.00 -19.47 -2.73
CA HIS A 95 45.86 -20.26 -3.63
C HIS A 95 45.10 -21.21 -4.60
N PHE A 96 43.77 -21.32 -4.56
CA PHE A 96 43.03 -22.23 -5.46
C PHE A 96 42.62 -21.59 -6.80
N ARG A 97 43.50 -20.82 -7.45
CA ARG A 97 43.23 -20.22 -8.78
C ARG A 97 43.54 -21.15 -9.97
N THR A 98 43.76 -22.43 -9.74
CA THR A 98 44.10 -23.36 -10.82
C THR A 98 43.33 -24.66 -10.67
N THR A 99 42.18 -24.76 -11.32
CA THR A 99 41.76 -25.89 -12.19
C THR A 99 40.23 -25.91 -12.39
N ARG A 100 39.86 -26.37 -13.58
CA ARG A 100 38.53 -26.33 -14.21
C ARG A 100 37.46 -27.22 -13.53
N SER A 101 37.60 -27.58 -12.25
CA SER A 101 36.61 -28.41 -11.50
C SER A 101 36.26 -27.89 -10.08
N LEU A 102 36.51 -26.60 -9.79
CA LEU A 102 36.25 -25.99 -8.47
C LEU A 102 34.76 -25.81 -8.11
N GLY A 103 33.84 -26.00 -9.05
CA GLY A 103 32.41 -25.81 -8.83
C GLY A 103 31.79 -26.76 -7.79
N SER A 104 32.35 -27.95 -7.59
CA SER A 104 31.82 -28.98 -6.66
C SER A 104 32.53 -29.03 -5.30
N ILE A 105 33.76 -28.51 -5.21
CA ILE A 105 34.52 -28.45 -3.96
C ILE A 105 34.24 -27.15 -3.21
N GLY A 106 34.08 -26.03 -3.92
CA GLY A 106 33.65 -24.76 -3.33
C GLY A 106 32.25 -24.83 -2.75
N THR A 107 31.33 -25.55 -3.39
CA THR A 107 29.96 -25.78 -2.90
C THR A 107 29.91 -26.65 -1.64
N ARG A 108 30.69 -27.74 -1.59
CA ARG A 108 30.76 -28.62 -0.40
C ARG A 108 31.46 -27.99 0.79
N LEU A 109 32.47 -27.15 0.57
CA LEU A 109 33.15 -26.42 1.64
C LEU A 109 32.27 -25.26 2.14
N HIS A 110 31.61 -24.50 1.26
CA HIS A 110 30.78 -23.37 1.67
C HIS A 110 29.51 -23.80 2.43
N SER A 111 28.86 -24.91 2.02
CA SER A 111 27.72 -25.52 2.75
C SER A 111 28.10 -26.17 4.08
N SER A 112 29.40 -26.43 4.30
CA SER A 112 29.95 -26.90 5.58
C SER A 112 30.32 -25.74 6.52
N MET A 113 30.22 -24.48 6.07
CA MET A 113 30.80 -23.32 6.74
C MET A 113 29.79 -22.23 7.14
N ILE A 114 28.60 -22.24 6.53
CA ILE A 114 27.43 -21.55 7.06
C ILE A 114 26.56 -22.61 7.70
N ASP A 115 26.45 -22.57 9.02
CA ASP A 115 25.61 -23.53 9.72
C ASP A 115 24.17 -23.34 9.27
N GLN A 116 23.44 -24.45 9.09
CA GLN A 116 22.02 -24.41 8.78
C GLN A 116 21.26 -23.54 9.78
N SER A 117 21.69 -23.50 11.04
CA SER A 117 21.14 -22.62 12.08
C SER A 117 21.27 -21.14 11.74
N ASP A 118 22.37 -20.70 11.12
CA ASP A 118 22.58 -19.30 10.72
C ASP A 118 21.60 -18.89 9.61
N ILE A 119 21.36 -19.80 8.66
CA ILE A 119 20.39 -19.61 7.58
C ILE A 119 18.99 -19.54 8.17
N GLU A 120 18.62 -20.50 9.01
CA GLU A 120 17.30 -20.54 9.65
C GLU A 120 17.05 -19.33 10.55
N GLU A 121 18.06 -18.86 11.29
CA GLU A 121 17.96 -17.65 12.09
C GLU A 121 17.73 -16.41 11.23
N LEU A 122 18.54 -16.25 10.17
CA LEU A 122 18.35 -15.14 9.22
C LEU A 122 16.95 -15.18 8.60
N ARG A 123 16.49 -16.36 8.15
CA ARG A 123 15.14 -16.52 7.58
C ARG A 123 14.03 -16.15 8.57
N LYS A 124 14.13 -16.58 9.84
CA LYS A 124 13.17 -16.20 10.88
C LYS A 124 13.09 -14.68 11.05
N ILE A 125 14.24 -14.00 11.03
CA ILE A 125 14.31 -12.54 11.10
C ILE A 125 13.66 -11.93 9.85
N LEU A 126 14.03 -12.37 8.65
CA LEU A 126 13.49 -11.81 7.41
C LEU A 126 11.97 -11.98 7.31
N LEU A 127 11.45 -13.17 7.64
CA LEU A 127 10.02 -13.46 7.62
C LEU A 127 9.25 -12.63 8.67
N SER A 128 9.82 -12.43 9.87
CA SER A 128 9.18 -11.60 10.89
C SER A 128 9.12 -10.13 10.48
N GLN A 129 10.20 -9.60 9.90
CA GLN A 129 10.21 -8.22 9.41
C GLN A 129 9.28 -8.05 8.20
N MET A 130 9.24 -9.02 7.29
CA MET A 130 8.25 -9.01 6.20
C MET A 130 6.81 -9.00 6.72
N ALA A 131 6.49 -9.81 7.73
CA ALA A 131 5.17 -9.83 8.34
C ALA A 131 4.82 -8.48 8.98
N ALA A 132 5.77 -7.86 9.68
CA ALA A 132 5.60 -6.53 10.28
C ALA A 132 5.35 -5.46 9.21
N ILE A 133 6.17 -5.42 8.14
CA ILE A 133 6.01 -4.48 7.02
C ILE A 133 4.65 -4.68 6.35
N ASN A 134 4.29 -5.93 6.03
CA ASN A 134 3.01 -6.23 5.39
C ASN A 134 1.82 -5.83 6.27
N THR A 135 1.93 -5.98 7.59
CA THR A 135 0.89 -5.56 8.54
C THR A 135 0.73 -4.04 8.52
N LEU A 136 1.83 -3.29 8.60
CA LEU A 136 1.81 -1.83 8.53
C LEU A 136 1.19 -1.31 7.23
N LEU A 137 1.62 -1.87 6.09
CA LEU A 137 1.05 -1.52 4.79
C LEU A 137 -0.44 -1.87 4.68
N SER A 138 -0.86 -3.00 5.25
CA SER A 138 -2.26 -3.42 5.27
C SER A 138 -3.11 -2.45 6.09
N VAL A 139 -2.66 -2.09 7.30
CA VAL A 139 -3.33 -1.11 8.16
C VAL A 139 -3.45 0.24 7.45
N GLN A 140 -2.37 0.73 6.83
CA GLN A 140 -2.40 1.98 6.06
C GLN A 140 -3.42 1.94 4.92
N SER A 141 -3.43 0.85 4.14
CA SER A 141 -4.39 0.69 3.03
C SER A 141 -5.84 0.65 3.52
N GLN A 142 -6.10 -0.01 4.65
CA GLN A 142 -7.43 -0.07 5.25
C GLN A 142 -7.87 1.30 5.76
N THR A 143 -7.01 2.07 6.42
CA THR A 143 -7.32 3.44 6.86
C THR A 143 -7.63 4.36 5.68
N ARG A 144 -6.89 4.23 4.57
CA ARG A 144 -7.16 4.99 3.34
C ARG A 144 -8.53 4.65 2.75
N LEU A 145 -8.88 3.37 2.67
CA LEU A 145 -10.19 2.93 2.21
C LEU A 145 -11.32 3.43 3.11
N GLN A 146 -11.17 3.36 4.43
CA GLN A 146 -12.15 3.88 5.38
C GLN A 146 -12.38 5.39 5.20
N ARG A 147 -11.31 6.16 4.97
CA ARG A 147 -11.42 7.59 4.68
C ARG A 147 -12.18 7.86 3.39
N LEU A 148 -11.88 7.12 2.32
CA LEU A 148 -12.59 7.25 1.05
C LEU A 148 -14.08 6.91 1.19
N VAL A 149 -14.42 5.83 1.89
CA VAL A 149 -15.82 5.45 2.17
C VAL A 149 -16.54 6.54 2.96
N LEU A 150 -15.89 7.16 3.94
CA LEU A 150 -16.48 8.26 4.71
C LEU A 150 -16.73 9.49 3.82
N LEU A 151 -15.79 9.85 2.94
CA LEU A 151 -15.96 10.95 1.98
C LEU A 151 -17.11 10.67 1.00
N MET A 152 -17.23 9.44 0.50
CA MET A 152 -18.34 9.04 -0.36
C MET A 152 -19.69 9.18 0.35
N LYS A 153 -19.80 8.74 1.61
CA LYS A 153 -21.03 8.91 2.41
C LYS A 153 -21.41 10.37 2.60
N ILE A 154 -20.43 11.24 2.91
CA ILE A 154 -20.71 12.68 3.05
C ILE A 154 -21.21 13.26 1.72
N SER A 155 -20.56 12.91 0.60
CA SER A 155 -21.01 13.36 -0.72
C SER A 155 -22.43 12.88 -1.04
N GLU A 156 -22.75 11.63 -0.72
CA GLU A 156 -24.09 11.07 -0.90
C GLU A 156 -25.11 11.86 -0.08
N THR A 157 -24.86 12.08 1.22
CA THR A 157 -25.77 12.86 2.07
C THR A 157 -25.99 14.28 1.55
N HIS A 158 -24.94 14.92 1.03
CA HIS A 158 -25.04 16.26 0.46
C HIS A 158 -25.86 16.27 -0.83
N GLN A 159 -25.72 15.26 -1.68
CA GLN A 159 -26.54 15.10 -2.89
C GLN A 159 -28.01 14.86 -2.53
N THR A 160 -28.30 13.97 -1.57
CA THR A 160 -29.67 13.69 -1.12
C THR A 160 -30.33 14.94 -0.56
N LEU A 161 -29.62 15.72 0.25
CA LEU A 161 -30.12 16.98 0.80
C LEU A 161 -30.36 18.05 -0.28
N ALA A 162 -29.50 18.11 -1.29
CA ALA A 162 -29.70 18.98 -2.45
C ALA A 162 -30.94 18.58 -3.27
N ILE A 163 -31.14 17.27 -3.48
CA ILE A 163 -32.32 16.72 -4.17
C ILE A 163 -33.59 17.03 -3.38
N GLU A 164 -33.59 16.83 -2.06
CA GLU A 164 -34.73 17.12 -1.19
C GLU A 164 -35.11 18.60 -1.26
N LYS A 165 -34.12 19.50 -1.14
CA LYS A 165 -34.34 20.94 -1.26
C LYS A 165 -34.94 21.31 -2.62
N HIS A 166 -34.43 20.73 -3.70
CA HIS A 166 -34.94 20.97 -5.05
C HIS A 166 -36.38 20.45 -5.21
N THR A 167 -36.67 19.26 -4.67
CA THR A 167 -38.00 18.64 -4.71
C THR A 167 -39.02 19.49 -3.94
N ASN A 168 -38.64 20.00 -2.77
CA ASN A 168 -39.50 20.90 -1.98
C ASN A 168 -39.75 22.23 -2.71
N ALA A 169 -38.76 22.78 -3.41
CA ALA A 169 -38.93 23.97 -4.23
C ALA A 169 -39.92 23.72 -5.39
N ILE A 170 -39.80 22.58 -6.09
CA ILE A 170 -40.74 22.19 -7.15
C ILE A 170 -42.15 22.03 -6.58
N ALA A 171 -42.30 21.35 -5.44
CA ALA A 171 -43.60 21.15 -4.80
C ALA A 171 -44.27 22.50 -4.48
N GLY A 172 -43.51 23.44 -3.90
CA GLY A 172 -43.99 24.80 -3.64
C GLY A 172 -44.39 25.55 -4.91
N GLN A 173 -43.61 25.43 -5.99
CA GLN A 173 -43.96 26.00 -7.30
C GLN A 173 -45.25 25.38 -7.86
N ALA A 174 -45.41 24.06 -7.78
CA ALA A 174 -46.61 23.37 -8.22
C ALA A 174 -47.86 23.82 -7.45
N THR A 175 -47.76 24.00 -6.13
CA THR A 175 -48.86 24.56 -5.31
C THR A 175 -49.22 25.97 -5.75
N ASN A 176 -48.23 26.83 -6.02
CA ASN A 176 -48.49 28.17 -6.51
C ASN A 176 -49.21 28.17 -7.86
N ILE A 177 -48.78 27.31 -8.80
CA ILE A 177 -49.45 27.15 -10.10
C ILE A 177 -50.89 26.70 -9.92
N LEU A 178 -51.14 25.68 -9.08
CA LEU A 178 -52.50 25.19 -8.80
C LEU A 178 -53.40 26.30 -8.23
N ASN A 179 -52.88 27.11 -7.32
CA ASN A 179 -53.61 28.24 -6.76
C ASN A 179 -53.94 29.31 -7.82
N ILE A 180 -53.00 29.61 -8.73
CA ILE A 180 -53.23 30.54 -9.84
C ILE A 180 -54.29 29.98 -10.78
N THR A 181 -54.18 28.70 -11.17
CA THR A 181 -55.14 28.03 -12.05
C THR A 181 -56.54 28.01 -11.43
N SER A 182 -56.65 27.67 -10.15
CA SER A 182 -57.93 27.67 -9.43
C SER A 182 -58.57 29.06 -9.38
N ARG A 183 -57.78 30.10 -9.03
CA ARG A 183 -58.26 31.49 -9.06
C ARG A 183 -58.75 31.88 -10.45
N THR A 184 -57.96 31.56 -11.48
CA THR A 184 -58.29 31.88 -12.87
C THR A 184 -59.59 31.19 -13.30
N GLN A 185 -59.79 29.93 -12.92
CA GLN A 185 -61.03 29.20 -13.19
C GLN A 185 -62.23 29.87 -12.52
N SER A 186 -62.12 30.26 -11.25
CA SER A 186 -63.19 30.99 -10.56
C SER A 186 -63.53 32.32 -11.25
N THR A 187 -62.53 33.05 -11.76
CA THR A 187 -62.78 34.28 -12.53
C THR A 187 -63.51 33.99 -13.84
N ILE A 188 -63.12 32.92 -14.55
CA ILE A 188 -63.78 32.50 -15.79
C ILE A 188 -65.25 32.15 -15.52
N ASP A 189 -65.52 31.37 -14.47
CA ASP A 189 -66.88 30.97 -14.10
C ASP A 189 -67.74 32.20 -13.76
N ALA A 190 -67.19 33.17 -13.02
CA ALA A 190 -67.88 34.41 -12.69
C ALA A 190 -68.21 35.27 -13.92
N LEU A 191 -67.26 35.39 -14.86
CA LEU A 191 -67.47 36.12 -16.12
C LEU A 191 -68.51 35.45 -17.01
N ALA A 192 -68.51 34.11 -17.08
CA ALA A 192 -69.52 33.36 -17.82
C ALA A 192 -70.94 33.59 -17.25
N LEU A 193 -71.07 33.62 -15.93
CA LEU A 193 -72.33 33.87 -15.22
C LEU A 193 -72.83 35.31 -15.43
N GLN A 194 -71.93 36.29 -15.43
CA GLN A 194 -72.27 37.67 -15.80
C GLN A 194 -72.75 37.77 -17.24
N ALA A 195 -72.05 37.13 -18.18
CA ALA A 195 -72.42 37.14 -19.59
C ALA A 195 -73.78 36.47 -19.84
N SER A 196 -74.12 35.38 -19.15
CA SER A 196 -75.43 34.72 -19.26
C SER A 196 -76.55 35.60 -18.72
N VAL A 197 -76.34 36.27 -17.58
CA VAL A 197 -77.34 37.21 -17.01
C VAL A 197 -77.55 38.41 -17.95
N GLN A 198 -76.49 38.89 -18.60
CA GLN A 198 -76.59 39.99 -19.56
C GLN A 198 -77.32 39.59 -20.86
N ALA A 199 -77.25 38.32 -21.25
CA ALA A 199 -77.94 37.79 -22.42
C ALA A 199 -79.45 37.54 -22.18
N GLU A 200 -79.89 37.33 -20.94
CA GLU A 200 -81.32 37.16 -20.59
C GLU A 200 -82.09 38.49 -20.45
N ILE A 201 -81.39 39.63 -20.40
CA ILE A 201 -81.98 40.96 -20.20
C ILE A 201 -82.25 41.69 -21.55
N HIS A 202 -81.91 41.07 -22.68
CA HIS A 202 -82.13 41.58 -24.05
C HIS A 202 -83.07 40.67 -24.86
#